data_AF-A0A330MFL1-F1
#
_entry.id   AF-A0A330MFL1-F1
#
_cell.length_a   1.000
_cell.length_b   1.000
_cell.length_c   1.000
_cell.angle_alpha   90.00
_cell.angle_beta   90.00
_cell.angle_gamma   90.00
#
_symmetry.space_group_name_H-M   'P 1'
#
loop_
_entity.id
_entity.type
_entity.pdbx_description
1 polymer ?
#
loop_
_entity_poly.entity_id
_entity_poly.type
_entity_poly.pdbx_seq_one_letter_code
_entity_poly.pdbx_strand_id
1 'polypeptide(L)'
;MGSKIIIAFLTFVLVSCGTIGNRSQNVETNSPAEIEAKKIAAKEKMDAGYLPGRIIYSEEADDCEYTIQLKEGERDFYYVDPINLDENFHTDGQTIWVKYAGLNRMNRCEKAAPVSIIEIENRDE
;
A
#
# COMPACT_ATOMS: atom_id res chain seq x y z
N MET A 1 -42.04 -39.60 -43.88
CA MET A 1 -41.40 -39.00 -45.07
C MET A 1 -40.79 -37.68 -44.63
N GLY A 2 -39.49 -37.45 -44.64
CA GLY A 2 -38.52 -37.85 -45.65
C GLY A 2 -37.82 -36.56 -46.08
N SER A 3 -36.66 -36.32 -45.47
CA SER A 3 -35.72 -35.19 -45.59
C SER A 3 -35.56 -34.62 -47.00
N LYS A 4 -35.31 -33.30 -47.14
CA LYS A 4 -34.16 -32.75 -47.90
C LYS A 4 -33.71 -31.39 -47.33
N ILE A 5 -32.51 -31.42 -46.78
CA ILE A 5 -31.65 -30.32 -46.35
C ILE A 5 -31.11 -29.59 -47.60
N ILE A 6 -31.12 -28.24 -47.58
CA ILE A 6 -30.29 -27.42 -48.49
C ILE A 6 -29.39 -26.56 -47.62
N ILE A 7 -28.10 -26.91 -47.64
CA ILE A 7 -26.99 -26.18 -47.01
C ILE A 7 -26.56 -25.09 -47.99
N ALA A 8 -26.57 -23.83 -47.54
CA ALA A 8 -25.81 -22.77 -48.20
C ALA A 8 -24.60 -22.43 -47.32
N PHE A 9 -23.44 -22.89 -47.78
CA PHE A 9 -22.11 -22.54 -47.27
C PHE A 9 -21.84 -21.06 -47.54
N LEU A 10 -21.58 -20.28 -46.49
CA LEU A 10 -20.82 -19.03 -46.61
C LEU A 10 -19.69 -19.04 -45.56
N THR A 11 -18.56 -19.63 -45.96
CA THR A 11 -17.28 -19.57 -45.25
C THR A 11 -16.48 -18.36 -45.73
N PHE A 12 -15.98 -17.55 -44.79
CA PHE A 12 -14.75 -16.70 -44.79
C PHE A 12 -14.98 -15.61 -43.70
N VAL A 13 -14.15 -15.30 -42.70
CA VAL A 13 -12.71 -15.44 -42.47
C VAL A 13 -12.40 -15.42 -40.97
N LEU A 14 -11.34 -16.13 -40.61
CA LEU A 14 -10.57 -16.19 -39.37
C LEU A 14 -10.18 -14.80 -38.82
N VAL A 15 -10.46 -14.46 -37.56
CA VAL A 15 -9.57 -13.56 -36.77
C VAL A 15 -9.59 -13.93 -35.29
N SER A 16 -8.40 -14.31 -34.83
CA SER A 16 -7.85 -14.26 -33.47
C SER A 16 -8.41 -15.20 -32.40
N CYS A 17 -7.72 -16.34 -32.27
CA CYS A 17 -7.49 -16.99 -30.99
C CYS A 17 -6.68 -16.03 -30.10
N GLY A 18 -7.38 -15.22 -29.31
CA GLY A 18 -6.76 -14.58 -28.14
C GLY A 18 -6.57 -15.67 -27.09
N THR A 19 -5.31 -15.97 -26.77
CA THR A 19 -4.95 -16.78 -25.61
C THR A 19 -5.76 -16.33 -24.40
N ILE A 20 -6.63 -17.21 -23.89
CA ILE A 20 -7.10 -17.13 -22.51
C ILE A 20 -5.86 -17.40 -21.66
N GLY A 21 -5.07 -16.35 -21.46
CA GLY A 21 -4.10 -16.34 -20.38
C GLY A 21 -4.90 -16.54 -19.12
N ASN A 22 -4.65 -17.64 -18.43
CA ASN A 22 -5.07 -17.83 -17.05
C ASN A 22 -4.49 -16.67 -16.23
N ARG A 23 -5.20 -15.54 -16.20
CA ARG A 23 -5.01 -14.55 -15.17
C ARG A 23 -5.65 -15.16 -13.94
N SER A 24 -4.88 -16.01 -13.27
CA SER A 24 -5.05 -16.30 -11.87
C SER A 24 -5.13 -14.93 -11.19
N GLN A 25 -6.35 -14.47 -10.92
CA GLN A 25 -6.56 -13.58 -9.81
C GLN A 25 -6.21 -14.42 -8.59
N ASN A 26 -4.94 -14.37 -8.21
CA ASN A 26 -4.54 -14.72 -6.86
C ASN A 26 -5.21 -13.69 -5.96
N VAL A 27 -6.49 -13.92 -5.65
CA VAL A 27 -7.09 -13.36 -4.46
C VAL A 27 -6.38 -14.12 -3.35
N GLU A 28 -5.35 -13.49 -2.78
CA GLU A 28 -4.68 -13.95 -1.56
C GLU A 28 -5.73 -13.96 -0.44
N THR A 29 -6.51 -15.02 -0.41
CA THR A 29 -7.36 -15.35 0.72
C THR A 29 -6.41 -15.90 1.75
N ASN A 30 -5.75 -14.99 2.47
CA ASN A 30 -4.85 -15.34 3.56
C ASN A 30 -5.60 -16.31 4.48
N SER A 31 -4.97 -17.43 4.82
CA SER A 31 -5.55 -18.40 5.76
C SER A 31 -5.81 -17.70 7.10
N PRO A 32 -6.84 -18.10 7.88
CA PRO A 32 -7.03 -17.58 9.23
C PRO A 32 -5.76 -17.63 10.09
N ALA A 33 -4.92 -18.66 9.89
CA ALA A 33 -3.63 -18.80 10.56
C ALA A 33 -2.60 -17.73 10.12
N GLU A 34 -2.58 -17.34 8.85
CA GLU A 34 -1.68 -16.28 8.34
C GLU A 34 -2.10 -14.90 8.86
N ILE A 35 -3.41 -14.64 8.95
CA ILE A 35 -3.93 -13.40 9.54
C ILE A 35 -3.56 -13.30 11.02
N GLU A 36 -3.68 -14.40 11.76
CA GLU A 36 -3.29 -14.46 13.17
C GLU A 36 -1.78 -14.25 13.34
N ALA A 37 -0.97 -14.91 12.51
CA ALA A 37 0.48 -14.70 12.51
C ALA A 37 0.89 -13.25 12.20
N LYS A 38 0.26 -12.61 11.19
CA LYS A 38 0.48 -11.18 10.87
C LYS A 38 0.11 -10.27 12.05
N LYS A 39 -0.96 -10.57 12.79
CA LYS A 39 -1.36 -9.81 13.99
C LYS A 39 -0.35 -9.95 15.13
N ILE A 40 0.16 -11.16 15.34
CA ILE A 40 1.18 -11.41 16.38
C ILE A 40 2.47 -10.65 16.03
N ALA A 41 2.95 -10.76 14.78
CA ALA A 41 4.15 -10.03 14.32
C ALA A 41 3.98 -8.51 14.40
N ALA A 42 2.80 -7.98 14.03
CA ALA A 42 2.47 -6.57 14.18
C ALA A 42 2.52 -6.12 15.64
N LYS A 43 1.99 -6.94 16.56
CA LYS A 43 2.05 -6.67 17.99
C LYS A 43 3.49 -6.66 18.51
N GLU A 44 4.32 -7.62 18.10
CA GLU A 44 5.74 -7.66 18.48
C GLU A 44 6.50 -6.40 18.02
N LYS A 45 6.22 -5.90 16.80
CA LYS A 45 6.78 -4.63 16.32
C LYS A 45 6.34 -3.44 17.17
N MET A 46 5.07 -3.38 17.53
CA MET A 46 4.54 -2.34 18.40
C MET A 46 5.14 -2.40 19.81
N ASP A 47 5.27 -3.61 20.38
CA ASP A 47 5.91 -3.84 21.69
C ASP A 47 7.40 -3.46 21.65
N ALA A 48 8.05 -3.56 20.49
CA ALA A 48 9.41 -3.08 20.24
C ALA A 48 9.50 -1.56 20.00
N GLY A 49 8.38 -0.84 20.07
CA GLY A 49 8.31 0.62 19.96
C GLY A 49 8.12 1.16 18.54
N TYR A 50 7.90 0.31 17.53
CA TYR A 50 7.54 0.78 16.19
C TYR A 50 6.08 1.22 16.13
N LEU A 51 5.83 2.22 15.31
CA LEU A 51 4.49 2.64 14.97
C LEU A 51 4.13 2.23 13.54
N PRO A 52 2.90 1.75 13.31
CA PRO A 52 2.38 1.53 11.97
C PRO A 52 2.19 2.86 11.25
N GLY A 53 2.79 3.01 10.07
CA GLY A 53 2.69 4.22 9.26
C GLY A 53 2.36 3.98 7.79
N ARG A 54 1.95 5.06 7.12
CA ARG A 54 1.83 5.15 5.66
C ARG A 54 2.49 6.44 5.18
N ILE A 55 3.34 6.34 4.16
CA ILE A 55 3.92 7.51 3.48
C ILE A 55 2.81 8.20 2.68
N ILE A 56 2.72 9.52 2.81
CA ILE A 56 1.78 10.37 2.07
C ILE A 56 2.58 11.46 1.36
N TYR A 57 2.46 11.49 0.04
CA TYR A 57 3.01 12.53 -0.82
C TYR A 57 1.99 13.65 -1.06
N SER A 58 2.47 14.88 -1.22
CA SER A 58 1.66 16.05 -1.58
C SER A 58 2.39 16.91 -2.60
N GLU A 59 1.67 17.32 -3.65
CA GLU A 59 2.13 18.28 -4.66
C GLU A 59 1.64 19.72 -4.38
N GLU A 60 0.88 19.90 -3.29
CA GLU A 60 0.29 21.21 -2.98
C GLU A 60 1.37 22.22 -2.58
N ALA A 61 1.25 23.44 -3.12
CA ALA A 61 2.12 24.54 -2.74
C ALA A 61 1.97 24.84 -1.24
N ASP A 62 3.10 25.07 -0.56
CA ASP A 62 3.19 25.33 0.89
C ASP A 62 2.85 24.14 1.81
N ASP A 63 2.70 22.93 1.26
CA ASP A 63 2.54 21.70 2.04
C ASP A 63 3.86 20.92 2.23
N CYS A 64 3.88 20.01 3.20
CA CYS A 64 4.99 19.07 3.35
C CYS A 64 4.91 18.03 2.24
N GLU A 65 5.93 18.03 1.37
CA GLU A 65 6.05 17.12 0.23
C GLU A 65 5.86 15.64 0.62
N TYR A 66 6.58 15.17 1.65
CA TYR A 66 6.38 13.84 2.23
C TYR A 66 6.04 13.95 3.71
N THR A 67 5.00 13.22 4.12
CA THR A 67 4.60 13.05 5.52
C THR A 67 4.35 11.57 5.83
N ILE A 68 4.37 11.23 7.11
CA ILE A 68 4.01 9.90 7.57
C ILE A 68 2.70 10.02 8.36
N GLN A 69 1.65 9.38 7.85
CA GLN A 69 0.40 9.19 8.58
C GLN A 69 0.62 8.05 9.59
N LEU A 70 0.39 8.33 10.87
CA LEU A 70 0.63 7.40 11.97
C LEU A 70 -0.66 7.13 12.74
N LYS A 71 -0.72 5.95 13.33
CA LYS A 71 -1.76 5.58 14.30
C LYS A 71 -1.12 4.95 15.53
N GLU A 72 -1.50 5.43 16.70
CA GLU A 72 -1.06 4.89 17.98
C GLU A 72 -2.28 4.52 18.82
N GLY A 73 -2.54 3.21 18.94
CA GLY A 73 -3.70 2.68 19.64
C GLY A 73 -5.03 3.15 19.03
N GLU A 74 -5.90 3.68 19.88
CA GLU A 74 -7.24 4.16 19.50
C GLU A 74 -7.27 5.63 19.07
N ARG A 75 -6.12 6.33 19.05
CA ARG A 75 -6.09 7.73 18.62
C ARG A 75 -6.43 7.87 17.14
N ASP A 76 -6.97 9.03 16.80
CA ASP A 76 -7.08 9.47 15.42
C ASP A 76 -5.71 9.50 14.73
N PHE A 77 -5.73 9.39 13.41
CA PHE A 77 -4.51 9.53 12.63
C PHE A 77 -3.90 10.91 12.82
N TYR A 78 -2.58 10.94 12.95
CA TYR A 78 -1.81 12.18 12.99
C TYR A 78 -0.65 12.08 12.02
N TYR A 79 -0.10 13.23 11.63
CA TYR A 79 0.94 13.31 10.60
C TYR A 79 2.23 13.85 11.20
N VAL A 80 3.34 13.28 10.76
CA VAL A 80 4.68 13.76 11.07
C VAL A 80 5.46 14.04 9.80
N ASP A 81 6.36 15.02 9.90
CA ASP A 81 7.20 15.51 8.82
C ASP A 81 8.65 15.05 9.06
N PRO A 82 9.11 13.97 8.40
CA PRO A 82 10.44 13.44 8.58
C PRO A 82 11.50 14.30 7.90
N ILE A 83 12.49 14.79 8.66
CA ILE A 83 13.58 15.60 8.11
C ILE A 83 14.67 14.77 7.39
N ASN A 84 14.66 13.45 7.58
CA ASN A 84 15.70 12.51 7.12
C ASN A 84 15.07 11.21 6.58
N LEU A 85 13.99 11.33 5.81
CA LEU A 85 13.39 10.18 5.13
C LEU A 85 14.35 9.66 4.05
N ASP A 86 14.58 8.35 4.05
CA ASP A 86 15.43 7.70 3.06
C ASP A 86 14.69 7.59 1.71
N GLU A 87 15.42 7.75 0.60
CA GLU A 87 14.85 7.79 -0.75
C GLU A 87 14.04 6.54 -1.12
N ASN A 88 14.36 5.38 -0.52
CA ASN A 88 13.60 4.15 -0.72
C ASN A 88 12.18 4.20 -0.13
N PHE A 89 11.86 5.24 0.64
CA PHE A 89 10.54 5.49 1.22
C PHE A 89 9.87 6.74 0.64
N HIS A 90 10.35 7.27 -0.49
CA HIS A 90 9.69 8.34 -1.24
C HIS A 90 8.64 7.79 -2.23
N THR A 91 7.82 6.83 -1.79
CA THR A 91 6.71 6.29 -2.57
C THR A 91 5.40 6.53 -1.84
N ASP A 92 4.48 7.25 -2.48
CA ASP A 92 3.16 7.50 -1.91
C ASP A 92 2.41 6.20 -1.62
N GLY A 93 1.73 6.16 -0.49
CA GLY A 93 0.95 5.01 -0.04
C GLY A 93 1.75 3.85 0.54
N GLN A 94 3.09 3.89 0.52
CA GLN A 94 3.94 2.83 1.08
C GLN A 94 3.70 2.65 2.58
N THR A 95 3.48 1.41 3.01
CA THR A 95 3.28 1.05 4.41
C THR A 95 4.59 0.71 5.08
N ILE A 96 4.76 1.21 6.30
CA ILE A 96 6.02 1.13 7.04
C ILE A 96 5.80 0.80 8.51
N TRP A 97 6.85 0.29 9.13
CA TRP A 97 7.06 0.40 10.58
C TRP A 97 8.10 1.49 10.83
N VAL A 98 7.85 2.35 11.80
CA VAL A 98 8.75 3.50 12.06
C VAL A 98 8.93 3.78 13.54
N LYS A 99 10.16 4.13 13.91
CA LYS A 99 10.51 4.80 15.17
C LYS A 99 11.03 6.18 14.86
N TYR A 100 10.60 7.17 15.61
CA TYR A 100 11.04 8.55 15.42
C TYR A 100 11.22 9.28 16.75
N ALA A 101 11.97 10.36 16.70
CA ALA A 101 12.05 11.36 17.76
C ALA A 101 11.42 12.66 17.29
N GLY A 102 10.56 13.25 18.13
CA GLY A 102 10.05 14.60 17.90
C GLY A 102 11.18 15.63 17.94
N LEU A 103 11.12 16.61 17.05
CA LEU A 103 12.07 17.72 17.01
C LEU A 103 11.41 19.01 17.50
N ASN A 104 12.11 19.76 18.36
CA ASN A 104 11.69 21.09 18.75
C ASN A 104 12.10 22.11 17.67
N ARG A 105 11.45 22.03 16.51
CA ARG A 105 11.60 22.98 15.40
C ARG A 105 10.24 23.51 14.98
N MET A 106 10.24 24.63 14.28
CA MET A 106 9.03 25.14 13.65
C MET A 106 8.59 24.18 12.54
N ASN A 107 7.28 23.94 12.45
CA ASN A 107 6.73 23.07 11.42
C ASN A 107 6.95 23.68 10.03
N ARG A 108 7.29 22.85 9.05
CA ARG A 108 7.39 23.27 7.64
C ARG A 108 6.01 23.46 7.01
N CYS A 109 5.02 22.70 7.47
CA CYS A 109 3.62 22.78 7.05
C CYS A 109 2.69 22.73 8.27
N GLU A 110 1.43 23.13 8.10
CA GLU A 110 0.47 23.20 9.22
C GLU A 110 0.08 21.82 9.76
N LYS A 111 0.00 20.82 8.88
CA LYS A 111 -0.60 19.51 9.20
C LYS A 111 0.31 18.52 9.93
N ALA A 112 1.63 18.74 9.93
CA ALA A 112 2.59 17.75 10.41
C ALA A 112 3.72 18.37 11.26
N ALA A 113 4.06 17.69 12.36
CA ALA A 113 5.15 18.11 13.24
C ALA A 113 6.49 17.51 12.79
N PRO A 114 7.61 18.26 12.88
CA PRO A 114 8.90 17.79 12.42
C PRO A 114 9.47 16.68 13.31
N VAL A 115 9.97 15.61 12.69
CA VAL A 115 10.55 14.46 13.38
C VAL A 115 11.84 14.00 12.72
N SER A 116 12.70 13.33 13.49
CA SER A 116 13.84 12.57 12.97
C SER A 116 13.51 11.10 13.02
N ILE A 117 13.63 10.41 11.89
CA ILE A 117 13.53 8.96 11.81
C ILE A 117 14.73 8.34 12.52
N ILE A 118 14.46 7.39 13.41
CA ILE A 118 15.46 6.58 14.12
C ILE A 118 15.63 5.25 13.38
N GLU A 119 14.51 4.57 13.10
CA GLU A 119 14.46 3.31 12.36
C GLU A 119 13.21 3.30 11.48
N ILE A 120 13.33 2.76 10.28
CA ILE A 120 12.23 2.60 9.33
C ILE A 120 12.44 1.32 8.53
N GLU A 121 11.36 0.61 8.27
CA GLU A 121 11.35 -0.62 7.48
C GLU A 121 10.00 -0.76 6.76
N ASN A 122 10.00 -1.54 5.68
CA ASN A 122 8.76 -1.88 4.98
C ASN A 122 7.83 -2.68 5.88
N ARG A 123 6.54 -2.37 5.82
CA ARG A 123 5.49 -3.20 6.40
C ARG A 123 4.72 -3.84 5.26
N ASP A 124 4.96 -5.12 5.06
CA ASP A 124 4.18 -5.93 4.14
C ASP A 124 2.70 -5.94 4.58
N GLU A 125 1.78 -5.70 3.64
CA GLU A 125 0.33 -5.84 3.87
C GLU A 125 -0.11 -7.31 3.74
#